data_AF-A0A7S1GWL6-F1
#
_entry.id   AF-A0A7S1GWL6-F1
#
_cell.length_a   1.000
_cell.length_b   1.000
_cell.length_c   1.000
_cell.angle_alpha   90.00
_cell.angle_beta   90.00
_cell.angle_gamma   90.00
#
_symmetry.space_group_name_H-M   'P 1'
#
loop_
_entity.id
_entity.type
_entity.pdbx_description
1 polymer ?
#
loop_
_entity_poly.entity_id
_entity_poly.type
_entity_poly.pdbx_seq_one_letter_code
_entity_poly.pdbx_strand_id
1 'polypeptide(L)'
;DDDEDSGVSCLAWLGGMMAALACVVHVVAKAGFEAWQIKQVCLLGDWEREGISATVLRDGREVRVPSVDVVVGDVVCLHAGDLIPADGVLMHGISIIVDEHSVAVVE
;
A
#
# COMPACT_ATOMS: atom_id res chain seq x y z
N ASP A 1 17.33 21.67 -59.55
CA ASP A 1 17.92 21.20 -58.29
C ASP A 1 17.32 21.88 -57.05
N ASP A 2 16.74 23.08 -57.15
CA ASP A 2 16.14 23.78 -55.99
C ASP A 2 14.77 23.23 -55.50
N ASP A 3 14.05 22.46 -56.32
CA ASP A 3 12.73 21.93 -55.94
C ASP A 3 12.83 20.73 -54.96
N GLU A 4 13.92 19.96 -55.00
CA GLU A 4 14.10 18.79 -54.13
C GLU A 4 14.39 19.18 -52.68
N ASP A 5 15.15 20.25 -52.43
CA ASP A 5 15.50 20.71 -51.06
C ASP A 5 14.29 21.25 -50.27
N SER A 6 13.28 21.77 -50.96
CA SER A 6 12.04 22.26 -50.34
C SER A 6 11.16 21.12 -49.78
N GLY A 7 11.14 19.97 -50.46
CA GLY A 7 10.40 18.78 -50.05
C GLY A 7 11.02 18.08 -48.84
N VAL A 8 12.35 18.00 -48.80
CA VAL A 8 13.10 17.41 -47.66
C VAL A 8 12.90 18.23 -46.39
N SER A 9 12.90 19.56 -46.51
CA SER A 9 12.64 20.48 -45.40
C SER A 9 11.23 20.32 -44.84
N CYS A 10 10.21 20.26 -45.69
CA CYS A 10 8.82 20.06 -45.27
C CYS A 10 8.62 18.72 -44.52
N LEU A 11 9.22 17.64 -45.03
CA LEU A 11 9.16 16.32 -44.40
C LEU A 11 9.78 16.32 -42.99
N ALA A 12 10.89 17.03 -42.81
CA ALA A 12 11.57 17.16 -41.52
C ALA A 12 10.72 17.91 -40.48
N TRP A 13 10.07 19.01 -40.89
CA TRP A 13 9.17 19.78 -40.01
C TRP A 13 7.93 18.97 -39.60
N LEU A 14 7.33 18.25 -40.56
CA LEU A 14 6.19 17.38 -40.29
C LEU A 14 6.57 16.25 -39.31
N GLY A 15 7.75 15.64 -39.48
CA GLY A 15 8.25 14.61 -38.57
C GLY A 15 8.44 15.13 -37.13
N GLY A 16 9.03 16.31 -36.97
CA GLY A 16 9.25 16.93 -35.66
C GLY A 16 7.95 17.26 -34.93
N MET A 17 6.95 17.77 -35.63
CA MET A 17 5.63 18.07 -35.05
C MET A 17 4.92 16.79 -34.59
N MET A 18 4.98 15.72 -35.38
CA MET A 18 4.38 14.44 -35.02
C MET A 18 5.06 13.81 -33.79
N ALA A 19 6.39 13.88 -33.70
CA ALA A 19 7.13 13.39 -32.53
C ALA A 19 6.78 14.18 -31.25
N ALA A 20 6.69 15.51 -31.33
CA ALA A 20 6.32 16.34 -30.20
C ALA A 20 4.90 16.02 -29.68
N LEU A 21 3.93 15.86 -30.58
CA LEU A 21 2.57 15.47 -30.22
C LEU A 21 2.52 14.09 -29.56
N ALA A 22 3.27 13.12 -30.06
CA ALA A 22 3.36 11.78 -29.47
C ALA A 22 3.90 11.82 -28.04
N CYS A 23 4.94 12.64 -27.78
CA CYS A 23 5.49 12.82 -26.43
C CYS A 23 4.46 13.43 -25.47
N VAL A 24 3.73 14.46 -25.90
CA VAL A 24 2.69 15.11 -25.07
C VAL A 24 1.60 14.11 -24.70
N VAL A 25 1.09 13.33 -25.66
CA VAL A 25 0.07 12.31 -25.43
C VAL A 25 0.57 11.25 -24.46
N HIS A 26 1.82 10.80 -24.60
CA HIS A 26 2.41 9.78 -23.72
C HIS A 26 2.53 10.27 -22.26
N VAL A 27 2.96 11.51 -22.05
CA VAL A 27 3.07 12.12 -20.71
C VAL A 27 1.70 12.23 -20.05
N VAL A 28 0.69 12.68 -20.79
CA VAL A 28 -0.69 12.80 -20.26
C VAL A 28 -1.27 11.42 -19.91
N ALA A 29 -1.05 10.41 -20.76
CA ALA A 29 -1.50 9.05 -20.50
C ALA A 29 -0.84 8.45 -19.25
N LYS A 30 0.48 8.62 -19.08
CA LYS A 30 1.23 8.17 -17.89
C LYS A 30 0.74 8.85 -16.62
N ALA A 31 0.64 10.18 -16.62
CA ALA A 31 0.18 10.94 -15.47
C ALA A 31 -1.26 10.61 -15.07
N GLY A 32 -2.16 10.44 -16.06
CA GLY A 32 -3.54 10.02 -15.82
C GLY A 32 -3.64 8.60 -15.27
N PHE A 33 -2.80 7.68 -15.75
CA PHE A 33 -2.78 6.29 -15.30
C PHE A 33 -2.31 6.15 -13.85
N GLU A 34 -1.24 6.86 -13.48
CA GLU A 34 -0.72 6.87 -12.10
C GLU A 34 -1.78 7.37 -11.10
N ALA A 35 -2.50 8.45 -11.44
CA ALA A 35 -3.59 8.97 -10.61
C ALA A 35 -4.77 7.98 -10.47
N TRP A 36 -5.05 7.21 -11.52
CA TRP A 36 -6.14 6.23 -11.51
C TRP A 36 -5.80 4.98 -10.69
N GLN A 37 -4.54 4.55 -10.71
CA GLN A 37 -4.08 3.38 -9.96
C GLN A 37 -4.08 3.60 -8.44
N ILE A 38 -3.64 4.78 -7.98
CA ILE A 38 -3.56 5.09 -6.53
C ILE A 38 -4.95 4.96 -5.88
N LYS A 39 -6.00 5.37 -6.60
CA LYS A 39 -7.37 5.33 -6.09
C LYS A 39 -7.89 3.90 -5.88
N GLN A 40 -7.47 2.94 -6.70
CA GLN A 40 -7.90 1.54 -6.58
C GLN A 40 -7.24 0.82 -5.40
N VAL A 41 -6.01 1.19 -5.06
CA VAL A 41 -5.29 0.59 -3.92
C VAL A 41 -5.86 1.06 -2.59
N CYS A 42 -6.22 2.35 -2.47
CA CYS A 42 -6.79 2.88 -1.22
C CYS A 42 -8.18 2.30 -0.90
N LEU A 43 -9.03 2.09 -1.92
CA LEU A 43 -10.36 1.50 -1.73
C LEU A 43 -10.34 0.05 -1.24
N LEU A 44 -9.20 -0.65 -1.40
CA LEU A 44 -9.01 -2.03 -0.97
C LEU A 44 -8.25 -2.14 0.37
N GLY A 45 -7.89 -1.04 1.02
CA GLY A 45 -7.11 -1.09 2.28
C GLY A 45 -7.96 -1.24 3.55
N ASP A 46 -9.24 -0.85 3.50
CA ASP A 46 -10.05 -0.72 4.72
C ASP A 46 -10.55 -2.06 5.28
N TRP A 47 -10.77 -3.07 4.43
CA TRP A 47 -11.34 -4.35 4.86
C TRP A 47 -10.32 -5.28 5.55
N GLU A 48 -9.02 -5.13 5.30
CA GLU A 48 -7.97 -5.92 5.95
C GLU A 48 -7.82 -5.51 7.44
N ARG A 49 -8.13 -4.25 7.76
CA ARG A 49 -8.01 -3.71 9.14
C ARG A 49 -9.07 -4.25 10.09
N GLU A 50 -10.23 -4.66 9.58
CA GLU A 50 -11.35 -5.17 10.41
C GLU A 50 -11.20 -6.66 10.79
N GLY A 51 -10.33 -7.42 10.12
CA GLY A 51 -10.19 -8.87 10.30
C GLY A 51 -9.33 -9.30 11.48
N ILE A 52 -8.47 -8.43 12.01
CA ILE A 52 -7.49 -8.78 13.04
C ILE A 52 -8.13 -8.64 14.42
N SER A 53 -8.50 -9.78 15.02
CA SER A 53 -9.02 -9.85 16.39
C SER A 53 -7.92 -10.26 17.37
N ALA A 54 -7.79 -9.54 18.49
CA ALA A 54 -6.90 -9.87 19.59
C ALA A 54 -7.69 -10.47 20.77
N THR A 55 -7.09 -11.42 21.49
CA THR A 55 -7.66 -11.91 22.76
C THR A 55 -6.99 -11.17 23.90
N VAL A 56 -7.76 -10.41 24.69
CA VAL A 56 -7.27 -9.65 25.84
C VAL A 56 -7.90 -10.15 27.13
N LEU A 57 -7.18 -10.02 28.24
CA LEU A 57 -7.65 -10.34 29.57
C LEU A 57 -8.16 -9.05 30.24
N ARG A 58 -9.49 -8.91 30.36
CA ARG A 58 -10.16 -7.81 31.07
C ARG A 58 -10.98 -8.38 32.23
N ASP A 59 -10.82 -7.83 33.43
CA ASP A 59 -11.51 -8.28 34.65
C ASP A 59 -11.33 -9.78 34.96
N GLY A 60 -10.16 -10.34 34.62
CA GLY A 60 -9.84 -11.76 34.82
C GLY A 60 -10.55 -12.71 33.84
N ARG A 61 -11.17 -12.19 32.78
CA ARG A 61 -11.82 -12.98 31.73
C ARG A 61 -11.20 -12.68 30.37
N GLU A 62 -11.03 -13.72 29.57
CA GLU A 62 -10.58 -13.58 28.18
C GLU A 62 -11.72 -13.05 27.32
N VAL A 63 -11.47 -11.95 26.62
CA VAL A 63 -12.41 -11.29 25.73
C VAL A 63 -11.72 -11.07 24.40
N ARG A 64 -12.40 -11.44 23.31
CA ARG A 64 -11.91 -11.19 21.95
C ARG A 64 -12.38 -9.80 21.50
N VAL A 65 -11.44 -8.92 21.22
CA VAL A 65 -11.68 -7.53 20.78
C VAL A 65 -10.99 -7.28 19.43
N PRO A 66 -11.53 -6.38 18.60
CA PRO A 66 -10.80 -5.91 17.42
C PRO A 66 -9.43 -5.34 17.82
N SER A 67 -8.40 -5.53 17.00
CA SER A 67 -7.05 -5.00 17.27
C SER A 67 -7.04 -3.48 17.48
N VAL A 68 -7.99 -2.77 16.85
CA VAL A 68 -8.16 -1.31 16.98
C VAL A 68 -8.68 -0.86 18.35
N ASP A 69 -9.28 -1.77 19.13
CA ASP A 69 -9.87 -1.49 20.44
C ASP A 69 -8.96 -1.93 21.61
N VAL A 70 -7.73 -2.38 21.31
CA VAL A 70 -6.70 -2.74 22.30
C VAL A 70 -6.11 -1.46 22.87
N VAL A 71 -6.07 -1.34 24.20
CA VAL A 71 -5.59 -0.13 24.89
C VAL A 71 -4.37 -0.42 25.76
N VAL A 72 -3.56 0.62 26.02
CA VAL A 72 -2.40 0.53 26.91
C VAL A 72 -2.84 0.08 28.30
N GLY A 73 -2.35 -1.08 28.73
CA GLY A 73 -2.71 -1.71 30.01
C GLY A 73 -3.51 -3.01 29.86
N ASP A 74 -4.00 -3.33 28.66
CA ASP A 74 -4.57 -4.66 28.37
C ASP A 74 -3.48 -5.74 28.39
N VAL A 75 -3.79 -6.91 28.94
CA VAL A 75 -2.93 -8.09 28.86
C VAL A 75 -3.40 -8.95 27.69
N VAL A 76 -2.60 -9.03 26.63
CA VAL A 76 -2.94 -9.82 25.43
C VAL A 76 -2.53 -11.28 25.63
N CYS A 77 -3.46 -12.21 25.39
CA CYS A 77 -3.19 -13.65 25.33
C CYS A 77 -2.99 -14.07 23.87
N LEU A 78 -1.74 -14.42 23.51
CA LEU A 78 -1.38 -14.88 22.16
C LEU A 78 -1.27 -16.41 22.12
N HIS A 79 -1.87 -17.02 21.10
CA HIS A 79 -1.73 -18.43 20.77
C HIS A 79 -0.89 -18.62 19.51
N ALA A 80 -0.50 -19.87 19.23
CA ALA A 80 0.25 -20.19 18.02
C ALA A 80 -0.55 -19.81 16.76
N GLY A 81 0.00 -18.90 15.95
CA GLY A 81 -0.62 -18.40 14.72
C GLY A 81 -1.37 -17.08 14.87
N ASP A 82 -1.46 -16.51 16.08
CA ASP A 82 -2.05 -15.19 16.28
C ASP A 82 -1.08 -14.08 15.83
N LEU A 83 -1.63 -13.02 15.24
CA LEU A 83 -0.88 -11.79 14.93
C LEU A 83 -0.71 -10.96 16.21
N ILE A 84 0.44 -10.28 16.35
CA ILE A 84 0.68 -9.37 17.48
C ILE A 84 -0.07 -8.06 17.21
N PRO A 85 -1.08 -7.69 18.02
CA PRO A 85 -1.96 -6.54 17.72
C PRO A 85 -1.34 -5.18 18.08
N ALA A 86 -0.37 -5.16 19.00
CA ALA A 86 0.29 -3.96 19.50
C ALA A 86 1.66 -4.32 20.10
N ASP A 87 2.56 -3.34 20.16
CA ASP A 87 3.83 -3.49 20.87
C ASP A 87 3.60 -3.70 22.37
N GLY A 88 4.36 -4.60 22.98
CA GLY A 88 4.20 -4.94 24.39
C GLY A 88 5.41 -5.66 24.98
N VAL A 89 5.34 -5.89 26.29
CA VAL A 89 6.37 -6.65 27.02
C VAL A 89 5.83 -8.04 27.30
N LEU A 90 6.60 -9.06 26.94
CA LEU A 90 6.25 -10.45 27.23
C LEU A 90 6.29 -10.69 28.75
N MET A 91 5.13 -10.98 29.33
CA MET A 91 5.00 -11.29 30.76
C MET A 91 5.23 -12.78 31.05
N HIS A 92 4.70 -13.68 30.20
CA HIS A 92 4.81 -15.12 30.37
C HIS A 92 4.60 -15.85 29.04
N GLY A 93 5.34 -16.94 28.80
CA GLY A 93 5.08 -17.83 27.66
C GLY A 93 6.13 -18.93 27.51
N ILE A 94 5.84 -19.93 26.68
CA ILE A 94 6.63 -21.14 26.51
C ILE A 94 6.92 -21.34 25.02
N SER A 95 8.21 -21.43 24.66
CA SER A 95 8.66 -21.71 23.29
C SER A 95 8.08 -20.75 22.22
N ILE A 96 8.19 -19.45 22.46
CA ILE A 96 7.69 -18.43 21.54
C ILE A 96 8.69 -18.23 20.40
N ILE A 97 8.19 -18.32 19.17
CA ILE A 97 8.92 -17.99 17.94
C ILE A 97 8.07 -16.93 17.24
N VAL A 98 8.63 -15.75 17.04
CA VAL A 98 7.95 -14.62 16.38
C VAL A 98 8.62 -14.37 15.04
N ASP A 99 7.80 -14.16 14.01
CA ASP A 99 8.27 -13.68 12.72
C ASP A 99 8.15 -12.15 12.66
N GLU A 100 9.30 -11.46 12.63
CA GLU A 100 9.38 -10.00 12.60
C GLU A 100 9.18 -9.41 11.20
N HIS A 101 9.06 -10.24 10.15
CA HIS A 101 8.90 -9.75 8.78
C HIS A 101 7.52 -9.12 8.50
N SER A 102 6.55 -9.27 9.40
CA SER A 102 5.17 -8.82 9.25
C SER A 102 4.70 -7.91 10.40
N VAL A 103 5.56 -6.98 10.83
CA VAL A 103 5.15 -5.91 11.74
C VAL A 103 4.26 -4.92 10.98
N ALA A 104 2.97 -4.92 11.26
CA ALA A 104 2.04 -3.91 10.77
C ALA A 104 2.22 -2.63 11.60
N VAL A 105 3.11 -1.74 11.15
CA VAL A 105 3.20 -0.39 11.71
C VAL A 105 1.91 0.35 11.31
N VAL A 106 1.04 0.61 12.29
CA VAL A 106 -0.13 1.47 12.13
C VAL A 106 0.31 2.89 12.50
N GLU A 107 0.52 3.73 11.49
CA GLU A 107 0.68 5.19 11.66
C GLU A 107 -0.68 5.86 11.88
#